data_AF-A6JN61-F1
#
_entry.id   AF-A6JN61-F1
#
_cell.length_a   1.000
_cell.length_b   1.000
_cell.length_c   1.000
_cell.angle_alpha   90.00
_cell.angle_beta   90.00
_cell.angle_gamma   90.00
#
_symmetry.space_group_name_H-M   'P 1'
#
loop_
_entity.id
_entity.type
_entity.pdbx_description
1 polymer ?
#
loop_
_entity_poly.entity_id
_entity_poly.type
_entity_poly.pdbx_seq_one_letter_code
_entity_poly.pdbx_strand_id
1 'polypeptide(L)'
;MGLPTLEFSDSYLDSPDFRERLQCHEIELERTNKFIKELLKDGSLLIGALRNLSMAVQKFSQSLQDFQFECIGDAETDDEISIAQSLKEFARLLIAVEEERRRLV
;
A
#
# COMPACT_ATOMS: atom_id res chain seq x y z
N MET A 1 20.37 -20.38 14.42
CA MET A 1 21.70 -20.92 14.04
C MET A 1 21.69 -21.07 12.52
N GLY A 2 22.65 -20.48 11.81
CA GLY A 2 22.67 -20.46 10.33
C GLY A 2 23.21 -21.76 9.73
N LEU A 3 23.09 -21.91 8.41
CA LEU A 3 23.70 -23.03 7.69
C LEU A 3 25.25 -22.91 7.69
N PRO A 4 25.98 -24.03 7.86
CA PRO A 4 27.43 -24.04 7.73
C PRO A 4 27.89 -23.67 6.31
N THR A 5 29.11 -23.14 6.17
CA THR A 5 29.66 -22.76 4.86
C THR A 5 29.85 -23.99 3.96
N LEU A 6 29.68 -23.79 2.65
CA LEU A 6 30.02 -24.77 1.64
C LEU A 6 31.43 -24.49 1.13
N GLU A 7 32.37 -25.39 1.43
CA GLU A 7 33.74 -25.28 0.94
C GLU A 7 33.88 -25.93 -0.45
N PHE A 8 34.56 -25.24 -1.36
CA PHE A 8 34.76 -25.76 -2.71
C PHE A 8 35.60 -27.05 -2.73
N SER A 9 36.56 -27.20 -1.82
CA SER A 9 37.38 -28.41 -1.68
C SER A 9 36.55 -29.66 -1.38
N ASP A 10 35.45 -29.52 -0.63
CA ASP A 10 34.60 -30.65 -0.23
C ASP A 10 33.80 -31.20 -1.42
N SER A 11 33.55 -30.36 -2.43
CA SER A 11 32.82 -30.75 -3.64
C SER A 11 33.53 -31.85 -4.45
N TYR A 12 34.85 -31.98 -4.33
CA TYR A 12 35.61 -33.01 -5.04
C TYR A 12 35.35 -34.41 -4.49
N LEU A 13 35.22 -34.54 -3.17
CA LEU A 13 34.97 -35.82 -2.50
C LEU A 13 33.51 -36.27 -2.60
N ASP A 14 32.61 -35.32 -2.86
CA ASP A 14 31.16 -35.54 -3.00
C ASP A 14 30.56 -36.42 -1.89
N SER A 15 30.98 -36.17 -0.65
CA SER A 15 30.60 -37.01 0.49
C SER A 15 29.09 -36.88 0.78
N PRO A 16 28.47 -37.90 1.40
CA PRO A 16 27.09 -37.81 1.86
C PRO A 16 26.82 -36.58 2.72
N ASP A 17 27.75 -36.25 3.63
CA ASP A 17 27.64 -35.07 4.50
C ASP A 17 27.69 -33.74 3.71
N PHE A 18 28.50 -33.67 2.65
CA PHE A 18 28.55 -32.49 1.77
C PHE A 18 27.24 -32.35 0.99
N ARG A 19 26.70 -33.46 0.46
CA ARG A 19 25.41 -33.49 -0.25
C ARG A 19 24.25 -33.05 0.64
N GLU A 20 24.22 -33.49 1.90
CA GLU A 20 23.20 -33.06 2.87
C GLU A 20 23.30 -31.55 3.13
N ARG A 21 24.51 -31.01 3.37
CA ARG A 21 24.70 -29.56 3.52
C ARG A 21 24.25 -28.79 2.28
N LEU A 22 24.63 -29.24 1.09
CA LEU A 22 24.24 -28.62 -0.18
C LEU A 22 22.70 -28.60 -0.32
N GLN A 23 22.04 -29.72 -0.04
CA GLN A 23 20.59 -29.83 -0.08
C GLN A 23 19.92 -28.87 0.92
N CYS A 24 20.45 -28.71 2.13
CA CYS A 24 19.94 -27.71 3.08
C CYS A 24 20.00 -26.28 2.52
N HIS A 25 21.11 -25.92 1.84
CA HIS A 25 21.24 -24.61 1.17
C HIS A 25 20.25 -24.45 0.02
N GLU A 26 20.05 -25.48 -0.80
CA GLU A 26 19.06 -25.46 -1.89
C GLU A 26 17.64 -25.24 -1.35
N ILE A 27 17.26 -25.94 -0.27
CA ILE A 27 15.95 -25.78 0.39
C ILE A 27 15.77 -24.36 0.94
N GLU A 28 16.78 -23.83 1.65
CA GLU A 28 16.71 -22.47 2.19
C GLU A 28 16.66 -21.41 1.08
N LEU A 29 17.36 -21.63 -0.05
CA LEU A 29 17.29 -20.77 -1.22
C LEU A 29 15.88 -20.78 -1.84
N GLU A 30 15.27 -21.95 -1.99
CA GLU A 30 13.91 -22.08 -2.51
C GLU A 30 12.89 -21.38 -1.60
N ARG A 31 12.99 -21.59 -0.28
CA ARG A 31 12.15 -20.91 0.73
C ARG A 31 12.30 -19.40 0.65
N THR A 32 13.53 -18.90 0.61
CA THR A 32 13.83 -17.47 0.52
C THR A 32 13.29 -16.88 -0.78
N ASN A 33 13.45 -17.58 -1.90
CA ASN A 33 12.90 -17.14 -3.19
C ASN A 33 11.38 -17.02 -3.16
N LYS A 34 10.69 -18.01 -2.58
CA LYS A 34 9.24 -17.98 -2.39
C LYS A 34 8.83 -16.80 -1.52
N PHE A 35 9.49 -16.61 -0.38
CA PHE A 35 9.20 -15.50 0.53
C PHE A 35 9.39 -14.13 -0.14
N ILE A 36 10.48 -13.94 -0.89
CA ILE A 36 10.71 -12.70 -1.65
C ILE A 36 9.58 -12.44 -2.65
N LYS A 37 9.12 -13.47 -3.37
CA LYS A 37 8.00 -13.32 -4.32
C LYS A 37 6.70 -12.94 -3.62
N GLU A 38 6.41 -13.53 -2.47
CA GLU A 38 5.24 -13.18 -1.65
C GLU A 38 5.34 -11.74 -1.14
N LEU A 39 6.52 -11.34 -0.64
CA LEU A 39 6.76 -9.97 -0.17
C LEU A 39 6.57 -8.93 -1.30
N LEU A 40 7.06 -9.22 -2.51
CA LEU A 40 6.85 -8.36 -3.68
C LEU A 40 5.37 -8.26 -4.05
N LYS A 41 4.64 -9.39 -3.99
CA LYS A 41 3.20 -9.41 -4.24
C LYS A 41 2.47 -8.54 -3.22
N ASP A 42 2.77 -8.69 -1.94
CA ASP A 42 2.16 -7.90 -0.86
C ASP A 42 2.48 -6.41 -1.01
N GLY A 43 3.72 -6.07 -1.36
CA GLY A 43 4.12 -4.69 -1.66
C GLY A 43 3.33 -4.11 -2.84
N SER A 44 3.10 -4.88 -3.90
CA SER A 44 2.30 -4.44 -5.05
C SER A 44 0.82 -4.21 -4.68
N LEU A 45 0.26 -5.07 -3.83
CA LEU A 45 -1.11 -4.93 -3.32
C LEU A 45 -1.24 -3.68 -2.44
N LEU A 46 -0.25 -3.42 -1.57
CA LEU A 46 -0.21 -2.22 -0.73
C LEU A 46 -0.20 -0.94 -1.59
N ILE A 47 0.66 -0.87 -2.60
CA ILE A 47 0.71 0.27 -3.53
C ILE A 47 -0.64 0.44 -4.23
N GLY A 48 -1.26 -0.67 -4.67
CA GLY A 48 -2.60 -0.64 -5.27
C GLY A 48 -3.67 -0.09 -4.33
N ALA A 49 -3.68 -0.52 -3.07
CA ALA A 49 -4.61 -0.03 -2.06
C ALA A 49 -4.42 1.47 -1.78
N LEU A 50 -3.18 1.95 -1.71
CA LEU A 50 -2.88 3.37 -1.52
C LEU A 50 -3.36 4.24 -2.69
N ARG A 51 -3.29 3.74 -3.93
CA ARG A 51 -3.85 4.42 -5.12
C ARG A 51 -5.37 4.45 -5.08
N ASN A 52 -6.00 3.34 -4.72
CA ASN A 52 -7.46 3.28 -4.58
C ASN A 52 -7.96 4.24 -3.49
N LEU A 53 -7.23 4.33 -2.37
CA LEU A 53 -7.50 5.32 -1.32
C LEU A 53 -7.41 6.74 -1.88
N SER A 54 -6.35 7.10 -2.63
CA SER A 54 -6.25 8.42 -3.29
C SER A 54 -7.47 8.74 -4.14
N MET A 55 -7.90 7.79 -4.98
CA MET A 55 -9.06 7.97 -5.85
C MET A 55 -10.36 8.15 -5.04
N ALA A 56 -10.52 7.37 -3.96
CA ALA A 56 -11.69 7.47 -3.09
C ALA A 56 -11.76 8.81 -2.36
N VAL A 57 -10.63 9.30 -1.83
CA VAL A 57 -10.55 10.62 -1.17
C VAL A 57 -10.85 11.74 -2.16
N GLN A 58 -10.29 11.70 -3.37
CA GLN A 58 -10.59 12.69 -4.41
C GLN A 58 -12.07 12.69 -4.79
N LYS A 59 -12.66 11.51 -5.03
CA LYS A 59 -14.08 11.39 -5.36
C LYS A 59 -14.99 11.92 -4.25
N PHE A 60 -14.71 11.56 -3.01
CA PHE A 60 -15.50 12.03 -1.87
C PHE A 60 -15.37 13.54 -1.68
N SER A 61 -14.15 14.09 -1.81
CA SER A 61 -13.92 15.53 -1.77
C SER A 61 -14.70 16.27 -2.86
N GLN A 62 -14.76 15.70 -4.07
CA GLN A 62 -15.57 16.26 -5.16
C GLN A 62 -17.07 16.25 -4.82
N SER A 63 -17.59 15.13 -4.30
CA SER A 63 -19.00 15.05 -3.86
C SER A 63 -19.34 16.07 -2.78
N LEU A 64 -18.41 16.38 -1.87
CA LEU A 64 -18.59 17.42 -0.86
C LEU A 64 -18.56 18.84 -1.46
N GLN A 65 -17.75 19.08 -2.49
CA GLN A 65 -17.71 20.37 -3.19
C GLN A 65 -18.96 20.63 -4.03
N ASP A 66 -19.48 19.57 -4.65
CA ASP A 66 -20.68 19.60 -5.49
C ASP A 66 -21.97 19.58 -4.68
N PHE A 67 -21.90 19.33 -3.37
CA PHE A 67 -23.06 19.31 -2.51
C PHE A 67 -23.74 20.69 -2.50
N GLN A 68 -25.04 20.68 -2.80
CA GLN A 68 -25.93 21.82 -2.77
C GLN A 68 -27.27 21.35 -2.20
N PHE A 69 -27.92 22.20 -1.40
CA PHE A 69 -29.24 21.90 -0.90
C PHE A 69 -30.27 22.07 -2.01
N GLU A 70 -31.21 21.13 -2.11
CA GLU A 70 -32.44 21.35 -2.86
C GLU A 70 -33.37 22.23 -2.01
N CYS A 71 -33.29 23.54 -2.23
CA CYS A 71 -34.04 24.52 -1.44
C CYS A 71 -35.50 24.58 -1.92
N ILE A 72 -36.43 24.76 -0.97
CA ILE A 72 -37.85 24.98 -1.26
C ILE A 72 -38.11 26.49 -1.32
N GLY A 73 -38.40 27.01 -2.50
CA GLY A 73 -38.61 28.45 -2.74
C GLY A 73 -37.47 29.08 -3.55
N ASP A 74 -37.35 30.41 -3.50
CA ASP A 74 -36.44 31.17 -4.38
C ASP A 74 -35.06 31.49 -3.76
N ALA A 75 -34.78 31.06 -2.53
CA ALA A 75 -33.52 31.34 -1.84
C ALA A 75 -33.14 30.24 -0.83
N GLU A 76 -31.84 30.04 -0.62
CA GLU A 76 -31.29 29.22 0.46
C GLU A 76 -31.38 29.96 1.81
N THR A 77 -31.56 29.22 2.90
CA THR A 77 -31.44 29.75 4.26
C THR A 77 -29.97 29.97 4.66
N ASP A 78 -29.74 30.83 5.65
CA ASP A 78 -28.39 31.08 6.18
C ASP A 78 -27.71 29.80 6.68
N ASP A 79 -28.48 28.87 7.27
CA ASP A 79 -27.97 27.59 7.76
C ASP A 79 -27.57 26.66 6.59
N GLU A 80 -28.38 26.59 5.52
CA GLU A 80 -28.05 25.82 4.32
C GLU A 80 -26.77 26.33 3.65
N ILE A 81 -26.64 27.65 3.54
CA ILE A 81 -25.42 28.30 3.03
C ILE A 81 -24.21 27.94 3.92
N SER A 82 -24.36 28.06 5.24
CA SER A 82 -23.30 27.77 6.20
C SER A 82 -22.84 26.32 6.15
N ILE A 83 -23.78 25.38 6.06
CA ILE A 83 -23.48 23.94 5.97
C ILE A 83 -22.78 23.64 4.63
N ALA A 84 -23.29 24.13 3.50
CA ALA A 84 -22.69 23.91 2.19
C ALA A 84 -21.26 24.48 2.11
N GLN A 85 -21.02 25.66 2.68
CA GLN A 85 -19.67 26.23 2.80
C GLN A 85 -18.76 25.36 3.68
N SER A 86 -19.27 24.88 4.82
CA SER A 86 -18.50 24.01 5.71
C SER A 86 -18.06 22.71 5.03
N LEU A 87 -18.92 22.10 4.19
CA LEU A 87 -18.58 20.91 3.42
C LEU A 87 -17.52 21.20 2.34
N LYS A 88 -17.59 22.38 1.70
CA LYS A 88 -16.56 22.82 0.74
C LYS A 88 -15.20 23.02 1.41
N GLU A 89 -15.15 23.61 2.60
CA GLU A 89 -13.89 23.73 3.35
C GLU A 89 -13.35 22.37 3.79
N PHE A 90 -14.23 21.47 4.26
CA PHE A 90 -13.82 20.13 4.62
C PHE A 90 -13.24 19.35 3.44
N ALA A 91 -13.82 19.50 2.25
CA ALA A 91 -13.28 18.91 1.02
C ALA A 91 -11.87 19.41 0.69
N ARG A 92 -11.60 20.72 0.89
CA ARG A 92 -10.25 21.28 0.67
C ARG A 92 -9.24 20.71 1.66
N LEU A 93 -9.63 20.56 2.93
CA LEU A 93 -8.78 19.94 3.95
C LEU A 93 -8.45 18.48 3.60
N LEU A 94 -9.44 17.71 3.13
CA LEU A 94 -9.21 16.33 2.67
C LEU A 94 -8.21 16.24 1.52
N ILE A 95 -8.30 17.14 0.53
CA ILE A 95 -7.34 17.18 -0.57
C ILE A 95 -5.94 17.53 -0.08
N ALA A 96 -5.80 18.52 0.81
CA ALA A 96 -4.50 18.91 1.36
C ALA A 96 -3.83 17.77 2.14
N VAL A 97 -4.60 17.06 2.98
CA VAL A 97 -4.11 15.88 3.72
C VAL A 97 -3.68 14.77 2.75
N GLU A 98 -4.45 14.55 1.69
CA GLU A 98 -4.14 13.56 0.66
C GLU A 98 -2.90 13.92 -0.18
N GLU A 99 -2.65 15.21 -0.43
CA GLU A 99 -1.42 15.69 -1.07
C GLU A 99 -0.19 15.42 -0.22
N GLU A 100 -0.25 15.72 1.09
CA GLU A 100 0.85 15.42 2.01
C GLU A 100 1.09 13.91 2.14
N ARG A 101 0.01 13.11 2.22
CA ARG A 101 0.13 11.64 2.23
C ARG A 101 0.82 11.13 0.96
N ARG A 102 0.51 11.69 -0.21
CA ARG A 102 1.13 11.31 -1.48
C ARG A 102 2.62 11.63 -1.57
N ARG A 103 3.13 12.59 -0.79
CA ARG A 103 4.57 12.89 -0.74
C ARG A 103 5.38 11.87 0.07
N LEU A 104 4.72 11.10 0.94
CA LEU A 104 5.36 10.11 1.81
C LEU A 104 5.50 8.73 1.15
N VAL A 105 4.89 8.51 -0.01
CA VAL A 105 4.83 7.24 -0.76
C VAL A 105 5.58 7.39 -2.07
#